data_AF-A0A518VE34-F1
#
_entry.id   AF-A0A518VE34-F1
#
_cell.length_a   1.000
_cell.length_b   1.000
_cell.length_c   1.000
_cell.angle_alpha   90.00
_cell.angle_beta   90.00
_cell.angle_gamma   90.00
#
_symmetry.space_group_name_H-M   'P 1'
#
loop_
_entity.id
_entity.type
_entity.pdbx_description
1 polymer ?
#
loop_
_entity_poly.entity_id
_entity_poly.type
_entity_poly.pdbx_seq_one_letter_code
_entity_poly.pdbx_strand_id
1 'polypeptide(L)' 'MNGMQLVEFLRETENKMIHIHRAIDHISNEPTLKESVAVLTEVITDYQSQTDKVKSTLRHMEINSNHGKQQHEENTEE' A
#
# COMPACT_ATOMS: atom_id res chain seq x y z
N MET A 1 8.05 -7.31 9.97
CA MET A 1 7.36 -7.55 8.68
C MET A 1 8.40 -7.40 7.60
N ASN A 2 8.61 -8.40 6.73
CA ASN A 2 9.59 -8.33 5.64
C ASN A 2 8.95 -7.78 4.34
N GLY A 3 9.76 -7.52 3.31
CA GLY A 3 9.29 -6.93 2.05
C GLY A 3 8.16 -7.73 1.38
N MET A 4 8.24 -9.07 1.38
CA MET A 4 7.21 -9.94 0.81
C MET A 4 5.88 -9.82 1.58
N GLN A 5 5.93 -9.83 2.91
CA GLN A 5 4.75 -9.64 3.76
C GLN A 5 4.10 -8.27 3.56
N LEU A 6 4.88 -7.22 3.30
CA LEU A 6 4.36 -5.89 2.98
C LEU A 6 3.63 -5.88 1.62
N VAL A 7 4.15 -6.59 0.61
CA VAL A 7 3.52 -6.71 -0.71
C VAL A 7 2.20 -7.47 -0.61
N GLU A 8 2.16 -8.57 0.14
CA GLU A 8 0.92 -9.32 0.38
C GLU A 8 -0.12 -8.47 1.12
N PHE A 9 0.31 -7.73 2.16
CA PHE A 9 -0.55 -6.80 2.88
C PHE A 9 -1.12 -5.70 1.97
N LEU A 10 -0.30 -5.11 1.10
CA LEU A 10 -0.75 -4.13 0.12
C LEU A 10 -1.80 -4.71 -0.82
N ARG A 11 -1.54 -5.89 -1.39
CA ARG A 11 -2.45 -6.57 -2.30
C ARG A 11 -3.80 -6.85 -1.66
N GLU A 12 -3.79 -7.35 -0.42
CA GLU A 12 -5.03 -7.64 0.32
C GLU A 12 -5.80 -6.35 0.63
N THR A 13 -5.09 -5.29 1.02
CA THR A 13 -5.69 -3.98 1.33
C THR A 13 -6.32 -3.35 0.08
N GLU A 14 -5.62 -3.35 -1.05
CA GLU A 14 -6.14 -2.85 -2.33
C GLU A 14 -7.37 -3.65 -2.78
N ASN A 15 -7.38 -4.98 -2.59
CA ASN A 15 -8.55 -5.79 -2.91
C ASN A 15 -9.76 -5.41 -2.03
N LYS A 16 -9.55 -5.18 -0.73
CA LYS A 16 -10.61 -4.70 0.17
C LYS A 16 -11.15 -3.34 -0.28
N MET A 17 -10.29 -2.41 -0.69
CA MET A 17 -10.71 -1.10 -1.19
C MET A 17 -11.60 -1.22 -2.43
N ILE A 18 -11.31 -2.15 -3.36
CA ILE A 18 -12.17 -2.42 -4.52
C ILE A 18 -13.58 -2.84 -4.08
N HIS A 19 -13.69 -3.70 -3.05
CA HIS A 19 -14.99 -4.11 -2.53
C HIS A 19 -15.74 -2.96 -1.85
N ILE A 20 -15.05 -2.06 -1.15
CA ILE A 20 -15.67 -0.88 -0.53
C ILE A 20 -16.17 0.09 -1.62
N HIS A 21 -15.37 0.35 -2.67
CA HIS A 21 -15.82 1.15 -3.81
C HIS A 21 -17.12 0.59 -4.42
N ARG A 22 -17.17 -0.73 -4.67
CA ARG A 22 -18.40 -1.39 -5.19
C ARG A 22 -19.59 -1.26 -4.24
N ALA A 23 -19.35 -1.33 -2.92
CA ALA A 23 -20.41 -1.16 -1.94
C ALA A 23 -20.94 0.28 -1.95
N ILE A 24 -20.06 1.28 -2.01
CA ILE A 24 -20.43 2.69 -2.16
C ILE A 24 -21.26 2.88 -3.42
N ASP A 25 -20.81 2.37 -4.57
CA ASP A 25 -21.53 2.50 -5.83
C ASP A 25 -22.97 1.97 -5.71
N HIS A 26 -23.13 0.81 -5.05
CA HIS A 26 -24.43 0.18 -4.87
C HIS A 26 -25.39 0.99 -3.97
N ILE A 27 -24.88 1.60 -2.90
CA ILE A 27 -25.72 2.31 -1.91
C ILE A 27 -25.77 3.83 -2.12
N SER A 28 -24.99 4.38 -3.06
CA SER A 28 -24.81 5.82 -3.28
C SER A 28 -26.11 6.58 -3.58
N ASN A 29 -27.10 5.89 -4.16
CA ASN A 29 -28.39 6.49 -4.54
C ASN A 29 -29.45 6.38 -3.44
N GLU A 30 -29.18 5.68 -2.34
CA GLU A 30 -30.11 5.50 -1.23
C GLU A 30 -30.06 6.72 -0.28
N PRO A 31 -31.10 7.58 -0.23
CA PRO A 31 -31.03 8.83 0.53
C PRO A 31 -30.84 8.63 2.04
N THR A 32 -31.29 7.50 2.57
CA THR A 32 -31.14 7.11 3.97
C THR A 32 -29.72 6.65 4.32
N LEU A 33 -28.89 6.34 3.33
CA LEU A 33 -27.52 5.83 3.51
C LEU A 33 -26.44 6.88 3.21
N LYS A 34 -26.81 8.15 3.02
CA LYS A 34 -25.86 9.25 2.71
C LYS A 34 -24.71 9.35 3.70
N GLU A 35 -25.00 9.20 4.99
CA GLU A 35 -23.97 9.22 6.04
C GLU A 35 -23.02 8.02 5.91
N SER A 36 -23.56 6.82 5.67
CA SER A 36 -22.74 5.62 5.45
C SER A 36 -21.85 5.77 4.21
N VAL A 37 -22.36 6.35 3.13
CA VAL A 37 -21.57 6.66 1.91
C VAL A 37 -20.42 7.62 2.24
N ALA A 38 -20.70 8.68 3.01
CA ALA A 38 -19.68 9.64 3.41
C ALA A 38 -18.56 8.98 4.24
N VAL A 39 -18.94 8.23 5.28
CA VAL A 39 -17.97 7.52 6.15
C VAL A 39 -17.16 6.49 5.35
N LEU A 40 -17.79 5.70 4.48
CA LEU A 40 -17.05 4.72 3.66
C LEU A 40 -16.08 5.41 2.67
N THR A 41 -16.43 6.59 2.18
CA THR A 41 -15.54 7.39 1.33
C THR A 41 -14.31 7.89 2.10
N GLU A 42 -14.50 8.33 3.35
CA GLU A 42 -13.39 8.69 4.26
C GLU A 42 -12.48 7.48 4.53
N VAL A 43 -13.06 6.31 4.82
CA VAL A 43 -12.31 5.06 5.04
C VAL A 43 -11.44 4.70 3.83
N ILE A 44 -11.97 4.84 2.61
CA ILE A 44 -11.17 4.61 1.39
C ILE A 44 -10.01 5.60 1.31
N THR A 45 -10.26 6.88 1.60
CA THR A 45 -9.23 7.94 1.56
C THR A 45 -8.10 7.63 2.54
N ASP A 46 -8.44 7.18 3.75
CA ASP A 46 -7.47 6.75 4.75
C ASP A 46 -6.65 5.54 4.29
N TYR A 47 -7.30 4.55 3.68
CA TYR A 47 -6.62 3.36 3.15
C TYR A 47 -5.71 3.69 1.96
N GLN A 48 -6.11 4.63 1.09
CA GLN A 48 -5.25 5.15 0.03
C GLN A 48 -3.98 5.79 0.63
N SER A 49 -4.13 6.69 1.60
CA SER A 49 -2.99 7.34 2.26
C SER A 49 -2.05 6.33 2.93
N GLN A 50 -2.60 5.31 3.59
CA GLN A 50 -1.81 4.27 4.26
C GLN A 50 -1.07 3.38 3.25
N THR A 51 -1.75 2.93 2.19
CA THR A 51 -1.12 2.11 1.15
C THR A 51 0.00 2.86 0.43
N ASP A 52 -0.15 4.16 0.19
CA ASP A 52 0.91 4.99 -0.39
C ASP A 52 2.15 5.10 0.50
N LYS A 53 1.97 5.24 1.82
CA LYS A 53 3.09 5.23 2.80
C LYS A 53 3.83 3.89 2.80
N VAL A 54 3.10 2.78 2.72
CA VAL A 54 3.70 1.44 2.67
C VAL A 54 4.43 1.21 1.34
N LYS A 55 3.86 1.62 0.21
CA LYS A 55 4.51 1.60 -1.10
C LYS A 55 5.79 2.42 -1.12
N SER A 56 5.78 3.60 -0.52
CA SER A 56 6.98 4.43 -0.36
C SER A 56 8.05 3.69 0.46
N THR A 57 7.66 3.08 1.57
CA THR A 57 8.57 2.31 2.43
C THR A 57 9.23 1.15 1.67
N LEU A 58 8.46 0.40 0.88
CA LEU A 58 8.99 -0.69 0.02
C LEU A 58 10.05 -0.19 -0.96
N ARG A 59 9.79 0.94 -1.65
CA ARG A 59 10.75 1.52 -2.61
C ARG A 59 12.08 1.87 -1.93
N HIS A 60 12.05 2.43 -0.72
CA HIS A 60 13.26 2.74 0.03
C HIS A 60 14.03 1.47 0.45
N MET A 61 13.31 0.38 0.78
CA MET A 61 13.94 -0.92 1.10
C MET A 61 14.64 -1.55 -0.12
N GLU A 62 14.05 -1.44 -1.31
CA GLU A 62 14.67 -1.90 -2.57
C GLU A 62 15.96 -1.12 -2.89
N ILE A 63 15.94 0.21 -2.74
CA ILE A 63 17.11 1.08 -3.00
C ILE A 63 18.28 0.76 -2.06
N ASN A 64 18.01 0.56 -0.77
CA ASN A 64 19.03 0.25 0.24
C ASN A 64 19.62 -1.15 0.05
N SER A 65 18.83 -2.11 -0.46
CA SER A 65 19.33 -3.46 -0.75
C SER A 65 20.32 -3.49 -1.91
N ASN A 66 20.20 -2.56 -2.88
CA ASN A 66 21.11 -2.48 -4.02
C ASN A 66 22.45 -1.77 -3.72
N HIS A 67 22.53 -0.94 -2.67
CA HIS A 67 23.76 -0.21 -2.33
C HIS A 67 24.78 -1.03 -1.53
N GLY A 68 24.43 -2.23 -1.05
CA GLY A 68 25.31 -3.09 -0.25
C GLY A 68 26.23 -4.04 -1.03
N LYS A 69 26.19 -4.06 -2.37
CA LYS A 69 26.89 -5.06 -3.20
C LYS A 69 28.11 -4.54 -3.99
N GLN A 70 28.54 -3.29 -3.80
CA GLN A 70 29.57 -2.67 -4.65
C GLN A 70 30.91 -2.34 -3.96
N GLN A 71 31.21 -2.90 -2.78
CA GLN A 71 32.42 -2.52 -2.01
C GLN A 71 33.26 -3.70 -1.49
N HIS A 72 33.37 -4.78 -2.25
CA HIS A 72 34.28 -5.87 -1.90
C HIS A 72 34.95 -6.51 -3.12
N GLU A 73 35.81 -5.77 -3.82
CA GLU A 73 36.75 -6.34 -4.81
C GLU A 73 37.87 -5.35 -5.16
N GLU A 74 38.66 -4.91 -4.16
CA GLU A 74 39.97 -4.30 -4.43
C GLU A 74 40.86 -4.43 -3.20
N ASN A 75 41.54 -5.58 -3.05
CA ASN A 75 42.83 -5.73 -2.35
C ASN A 75 43.26 -7.21 -2.26
N THR A 76 43.84 -7.74 -3.33
CA THR A 76 44.64 -8.98 -3.40
C THR A 76 45.36 -8.86 -4.77
N GLU A 77 46.67 -8.82 -4.99
CA GLU A 77 47.89 -9.20 -4.26
C GLU A 77 49.09 -8.53 -4.97
N GLU A 78 50.22 -8.37 -4.25
CA GLU A 78 51.58 -8.08 -4.75
C GLU A 78 52.15 -9.21 -5.63
#